data_AF-A0A259Z0V1-F1
#
_entry.id   AF-A0A259Z0V1-F1
#
_cell.length_a   1.000
_cell.length_b   1.000
_cell.length_c   1.000
_cell.angle_alpha   90.00
_cell.angle_beta   90.00
_cell.angle_gamma   90.00
#
_symmetry.space_group_name_H-M   'P 1'
#
loop_
_entity.id
_entity.type
_entity.pdbx_description
1 polymer ?
#
loop_
_entity_poly.entity_id
_entity_poly.type
_entity_poly.pdbx_seq_one_letter_code
_entity_poly.pdbx_strand_id
1 'polypeptide(L)'
;MTAARLGAGRYIDAAEAPSNTVTSTHELTTADGAKVSGVLRTVPGADVVVALMHPRQDLTHHVLVPELLARGYAVWTQGTRSVNNDISLVHEQALLDAAAGQVFLRSRSFDHVVTLGHSGGGTLFAFYHEQAGLAPEHRLTATPSGRPIDLASAEMPVPDGAIFMAPHPGQGALLLRLIDPSVVDESDPMSIDPSLDPFDAANGFVDAPESSSYPEDFVHRYRAAQHERVARLDALARSRVAEASEARRRFKTSGDPADRRDALAPRILTVYRTDADLRFTDLSLSPNARPYGSLFGRRPDLTNYGLVGFARLSTPDAWLSTWSGLSSNADFVRCAPSVTVPSLFVELNGDQACFPEDASRMVEALGSIDKSRVAIEGTHFGGPIRDGAPTGASLAAADIGAWLSDHFI
;
A
#
# COMPACT_ATOMS: atom_id res chain seq x y z
N MET A 1 19.97 -15.14 -24.40
CA MET A 1 19.06 -14.48 -23.44
C MET A 1 19.90 -13.61 -22.53
N THR A 2 19.82 -12.29 -22.65
CA THR A 2 20.48 -11.37 -21.72
C THR A 2 19.93 -11.64 -20.32
N ALA A 3 20.80 -11.95 -19.36
CA ALA A 3 20.42 -12.10 -17.96
C ALA A 3 19.64 -10.85 -17.53
N ALA A 4 18.32 -10.98 -17.36
CA ALA A 4 17.52 -9.90 -16.82
C ALA A 4 18.06 -9.59 -15.42
N ARG A 5 18.51 -8.35 -15.22
CA ARG A 5 18.96 -7.87 -13.91
C ARG A 5 17.82 -8.05 -12.91
N LEU A 6 18.14 -8.41 -11.66
CA LEU A 6 17.14 -8.53 -10.59
C LEU A 6 16.29 -7.24 -10.54
N GLY A 7 14.97 -7.36 -10.66
CA GLY A 7 14.03 -6.22 -10.65
C GLY A 7 13.83 -5.46 -11.97
N ALA A 8 14.43 -5.89 -13.09
CA ALA A 8 14.21 -5.25 -14.39
C ALA A 8 12.76 -5.41 -14.90
N GLY A 9 12.20 -4.35 -15.51
CA GLY A 9 10.86 -4.37 -16.11
C GLY A 9 9.69 -4.23 -15.13
N ARG A 10 9.96 -3.90 -13.86
CA ARG A 10 8.92 -3.70 -12.83
C ARG A 10 8.05 -2.48 -13.08
N TYR A 11 8.66 -1.37 -13.50
CA TYR A 11 7.98 -0.11 -13.78
C TYR A 11 8.01 0.17 -15.28
N ILE A 12 6.98 0.83 -15.78
CA ILE A 12 6.93 1.36 -17.14
C ILE A 12 7.31 2.84 -17.13
N ASP A 13 7.86 3.31 -18.24
CA ASP A 13 8.10 4.73 -18.45
C ASP A 13 6.76 5.46 -18.62
N ALA A 14 6.62 6.63 -18.00
CA ALA A 14 5.47 7.49 -18.18
C ALA A 14 5.51 8.20 -19.54
N ALA A 15 4.34 8.51 -20.11
CA ALA A 15 4.25 9.35 -21.30
C ALA A 15 4.73 10.79 -21.03
N GLU A 16 4.98 11.57 -22.08
CA GLU A 16 5.25 12.99 -21.94
C GLU A 16 3.97 13.74 -21.52
N ALA A 17 4.11 14.66 -20.56
CA ALA A 17 3.01 15.54 -20.17
C ALA A 17 2.72 16.56 -21.30
N PRO A 18 1.46 17.03 -21.45
CA PRO A 18 1.12 18.08 -22.41
C PRO A 18 2.00 19.32 -22.27
N SER A 19 2.39 19.95 -23.39
CA SER A 19 3.34 21.08 -23.39
C SER A 19 2.83 22.34 -22.68
N ASN A 20 1.51 22.44 -22.48
CA ASN A 20 0.84 23.50 -21.74
C ASN A 20 0.68 23.19 -20.24
N THR A 21 1.29 22.11 -19.74
CA THR A 21 1.26 21.76 -18.31
C THR A 21 2.02 22.79 -17.48
N VAL A 22 1.36 23.35 -16.46
CA VAL A 22 2.02 24.17 -15.42
C VAL A 22 2.29 23.27 -14.21
N THR A 23 3.54 23.22 -13.76
CA THR A 23 3.96 22.45 -12.58
C THR A 23 4.35 23.38 -11.46
N SER A 24 3.88 23.12 -10.24
CA SER A 24 4.27 23.84 -9.03
C SER A 24 4.50 22.88 -7.87
N THR A 25 5.53 23.15 -7.07
CA THR A 25 5.90 22.35 -5.89
C THR A 25 5.49 23.09 -4.62
N HIS A 26 4.93 22.37 -3.66
CA HIS A 26 4.37 22.95 -2.44
C HIS A 26 4.90 22.20 -1.21
N GLU A 27 5.34 22.95 -0.20
CA GLU A 27 5.53 22.44 1.16
C GLU A 27 4.23 22.69 1.93
N LEU A 28 3.67 21.64 2.54
CA LEU A 28 2.48 21.70 3.37
C LEU A 28 2.84 21.42 4.82
N THR A 29 2.10 22.02 5.74
CA THR A 29 2.22 21.76 7.18
C THR A 29 1.03 20.93 7.63
N THR A 30 1.28 19.79 8.27
CA THR A 30 0.23 18.90 8.78
C THR A 30 -0.31 19.42 10.11
N ALA A 31 -1.47 18.91 10.55
CA ALA A 31 -2.09 19.33 11.82
C ALA A 31 -1.18 19.10 13.05
N ASP A 32 -0.29 18.10 12.99
CA ASP A 32 0.72 17.82 14.03
C ASP A 32 2.07 18.50 13.79
N GLY A 33 2.16 19.44 12.84
CA GLY A 33 3.32 20.30 12.59
C GLY A 33 4.44 19.69 11.75
N ALA A 34 4.26 18.50 11.18
CA ALA A 34 5.20 17.94 10.23
C ALA A 34 5.13 18.67 8.87
N LYS A 35 6.18 18.48 8.06
CA LYS A 35 6.27 19.02 6.71
C LYS A 35 6.19 17.90 5.70
N VAL A 36 5.31 18.05 4.72
CA VAL A 36 5.19 17.15 3.58
C VAL A 36 5.27 17.95 2.29
N SER A 37 5.67 17.30 1.20
CA SER A 37 5.78 17.93 -0.11
C SER A 37 4.78 17.32 -1.08
N GLY A 38 4.25 18.16 -1.95
CA GLY A 38 3.47 17.70 -3.10
C GLY A 38 3.68 18.57 -4.33
N VAL A 39 3.29 18.02 -5.46
CA VAL A 39 3.45 18.62 -6.77
C VAL A 39 2.08 18.72 -7.41
N LEU A 40 1.66 19.96 -7.70
CA LEU A 40 0.45 20.25 -8.44
C LEU A 40 0.82 20.48 -9.90
N ARG A 41 0.19 19.71 -10.79
CA ARG A 41 0.26 19.87 -12.24
C ARG A 41 -1.11 20.22 -12.77
N THR A 42 -1.20 21.29 -13.54
CA THR A 42 -2.47 21.74 -14.12
C THR A 42 -2.33 21.95 -15.62
N VAL A 43 -3.46 21.84 -16.31
CA VAL A 43 -3.64 22.26 -17.70
C VAL A 43 -4.74 23.34 -17.74
N PRO A 44 -4.79 24.22 -18.76
CA PRO A 44 -5.83 25.24 -18.87
C PRO A 44 -7.23 24.63 -18.83
N GLY A 45 -8.12 25.20 -18.00
CA GLY A 45 -9.52 24.77 -17.88
C GLY A 45 -9.73 23.50 -17.04
N ALA A 46 -8.72 23.05 -16.28
CA ALA A 46 -8.89 21.92 -15.37
C ALA A 46 -9.68 22.31 -14.12
N ASP A 47 -10.96 21.93 -14.07
CA ASP A 47 -11.85 22.17 -12.92
C ASP A 47 -11.85 20.99 -11.91
N VAL A 48 -11.39 19.81 -12.34
CA VAL A 48 -11.25 18.62 -11.48
C VAL A 48 -9.77 18.33 -11.23
N VAL A 49 -9.42 18.05 -9.97
CA VAL A 49 -8.07 17.60 -9.57
C VAL A 49 -8.10 16.17 -9.03
N VAL A 50 -7.20 15.34 -9.56
CA VAL A 50 -7.00 13.96 -9.11
C VAL A 50 -5.79 13.88 -8.17
N ALA A 51 -6.02 13.48 -6.93
CA ALA A 51 -5.03 13.39 -5.87
C ALA A 51 -4.48 11.96 -5.72
N LEU A 52 -3.17 11.81 -5.95
CA LEU A 52 -2.43 10.56 -5.82
C LEU A 52 -1.47 10.65 -4.64
N MET A 53 -1.49 9.63 -3.79
CA MET A 53 -0.56 9.47 -2.69
C MET A 53 -0.36 7.98 -2.42
N HIS A 54 0.89 7.58 -2.17
CA HIS A 54 1.21 6.24 -1.70
C HIS A 54 1.80 6.34 -0.29
N PRO A 55 1.48 5.42 0.63
CA PRO A 55 2.03 5.44 1.99
C PRO A 55 3.57 5.33 2.06
N ARG A 56 4.23 4.90 0.97
CA ARG A 56 5.65 4.49 0.94
C ARG A 56 6.36 5.03 -0.29
N GLN A 57 5.74 4.95 -1.46
CA GLN A 57 6.40 5.31 -2.72
C GLN A 57 6.25 6.79 -3.03
N ASP A 58 7.25 7.35 -3.71
CA ASP A 58 7.12 8.65 -4.35
C ASP A 58 6.29 8.47 -5.64
N LEU A 59 5.19 9.24 -5.74
CA LEU A 59 4.30 9.24 -6.91
C LEU A 59 4.49 10.46 -7.81
N THR A 60 5.53 11.28 -7.61
CA THR A 60 5.77 12.51 -8.37
C THR A 60 5.79 12.28 -9.88
N HIS A 61 6.26 11.11 -10.32
CA HIS A 61 6.32 10.69 -11.74
C HIS A 61 5.44 9.47 -12.02
N HIS A 62 4.32 9.34 -11.30
CA HIS A 62 3.41 8.23 -11.52
C HIS A 62 2.88 8.18 -12.96
N VAL A 63 2.74 6.97 -13.49
CA VAL A 63 2.44 6.71 -14.92
C VAL A 63 1.11 7.30 -15.40
N LEU A 64 0.14 7.51 -14.50
CA LEU A 64 -1.13 8.15 -14.82
C LEU A 64 -1.07 9.69 -14.85
N VAL A 65 -0.01 10.32 -14.33
CA VAL A 65 0.12 11.79 -14.30
C VAL A 65 -0.01 12.40 -15.70
N PRO A 66 0.82 12.03 -16.70
CA PRO A 66 0.70 12.59 -18.04
C PRO A 66 -0.64 12.22 -18.71
N GLU A 67 -1.14 11.02 -18.46
CA GLU A 67 -2.39 10.53 -19.04
C GLU A 67 -3.62 11.33 -18.58
N LEU A 68 -3.70 11.66 -17.29
CA LEU A 68 -4.77 12.47 -16.72
C LEU A 68 -4.70 13.93 -17.19
N LEU A 69 -3.49 14.50 -17.25
CA LEU A 69 -3.26 15.85 -17.78
C LEU A 69 -3.68 15.95 -19.26
N ALA A 70 -3.35 14.96 -20.07
CA ALA A 70 -3.74 14.90 -21.48
C ALA A 70 -5.26 14.86 -21.70
N ARG A 71 -6.02 14.45 -20.68
CA ARG A 71 -7.48 14.39 -20.68
C ARG A 71 -8.14 15.62 -20.04
N GLY A 72 -7.37 16.65 -19.67
CA GLY A 72 -7.89 17.91 -19.14
C GLY A 72 -7.97 17.98 -17.61
N TYR A 73 -7.51 16.96 -16.88
CA TYR A 73 -7.57 16.92 -15.43
C TYR A 73 -6.31 17.48 -14.78
N ALA A 74 -6.45 18.23 -13.69
CA ALA A 74 -5.31 18.56 -12.84
C ALA A 74 -4.89 17.33 -12.03
N VAL A 75 -3.61 17.27 -11.67
CA VAL A 75 -3.05 16.15 -10.90
C VAL A 75 -2.25 16.67 -9.72
N TRP A 76 -2.58 16.17 -8.54
CA TRP A 76 -1.83 16.38 -7.31
C TRP A 76 -1.13 15.09 -6.93
N THR A 77 0.19 15.12 -6.82
CA THR A 77 0.98 13.99 -6.29
C THR A 77 1.62 14.41 -4.98
N GLN A 78 1.46 13.61 -3.93
CA GLN A 78 2.00 13.91 -2.60
C GLN A 78 2.73 12.72 -1.99
N GLY A 79 3.82 13.01 -1.29
CA GLY A 79 4.51 12.05 -0.42
C GLY A 79 3.99 12.08 1.02
N THR A 80 4.11 10.96 1.73
CA THR A 80 4.05 10.98 3.21
C THR A 80 5.33 11.61 3.77
N ARG A 81 5.35 11.87 5.08
CA ARG A 81 6.61 12.14 5.81
C ARG A 81 7.58 10.95 5.86
N SER A 82 7.16 9.77 5.36
CA SER A 82 7.88 8.50 5.44
C SER A 82 8.11 7.85 4.06
N VAL A 83 8.19 8.64 3.00
CA VAL A 83 8.53 8.14 1.65
C VAL A 83 9.85 7.36 1.70
N ASN A 84 9.83 6.14 1.13
CA ASN A 84 10.92 5.16 1.13
C ASN A 84 11.46 4.80 2.53
N ASN A 85 10.70 5.04 3.59
CA ASN A 85 11.12 4.82 4.98
C ASN A 85 10.11 3.96 5.75
N ASP A 86 10.33 2.65 5.72
CA ASP A 86 9.51 1.67 6.46
C ASP A 86 9.69 1.73 7.95
N ILE A 87 10.86 2.21 8.39
CA ILE A 87 11.27 2.18 9.79
C ILE A 87 10.25 2.94 10.65
N SER A 88 9.74 4.05 10.11
CA SER A 88 8.83 4.97 10.81
C SER A 88 7.54 5.25 10.06
N LEU A 89 7.14 4.39 9.11
CA LEU A 89 5.83 4.53 8.46
C LEU A 89 4.72 4.08 9.43
N VAL A 90 3.84 5.01 9.80
CA VAL A 90 2.64 4.77 10.61
C VAL A 90 1.46 5.32 9.83
N HIS A 91 0.49 4.47 9.49
CA HIS A 91 -0.64 4.85 8.63
C HIS A 91 -1.50 5.95 9.23
N GLU A 92 -1.73 5.96 10.54
CA GLU A 92 -2.50 7.02 11.19
C GLU A 92 -1.84 8.40 11.03
N GLN A 93 -0.50 8.47 11.02
CA GLN A 93 0.21 9.71 10.72
C GLN A 93 0.14 10.06 9.24
N ALA A 94 0.16 9.06 8.36
CA ALA A 94 -0.02 9.27 6.92
C ALA A 94 -1.41 9.85 6.59
N LEU A 95 -2.42 9.67 7.44
CA LEU A 95 -3.72 10.33 7.27
C LEU A 95 -3.64 11.84 7.53
N LEU A 96 -2.85 12.29 8.51
CA LEU A 96 -2.59 13.72 8.73
C LEU A 96 -1.84 14.35 7.55
N ASP A 97 -0.91 13.58 6.96
CA ASP A 97 -0.21 13.99 5.75
C ASP A 97 -1.21 14.14 4.59
N ALA A 98 -2.05 13.12 4.33
CA ALA A 98 -3.06 13.16 3.29
C ALA A 98 -4.04 14.33 3.48
N ALA A 99 -4.48 14.58 4.71
CA ALA A 99 -5.37 15.67 5.07
C ALA A 99 -4.82 17.05 4.67
N ALA A 100 -3.53 17.30 4.91
CA ALA A 100 -2.90 18.56 4.52
C ALA A 100 -3.01 18.83 3.01
N GLY A 101 -2.85 17.77 2.20
CA GLY A 101 -3.07 17.82 0.75
C GLY A 101 -4.52 18.13 0.38
N GLN A 102 -5.48 17.46 1.03
CA GLN A 102 -6.90 17.69 0.73
C GLN A 102 -7.33 19.12 1.11
N VAL A 103 -6.90 19.64 2.26
CA VAL A 103 -7.14 21.04 2.66
C VAL A 103 -6.54 22.01 1.65
N PHE A 104 -5.29 21.75 1.23
CA PHE A 104 -4.65 22.56 0.20
C PHE A 104 -5.47 22.58 -1.10
N LEU A 105 -5.93 21.43 -1.59
CA LEU A 105 -6.69 21.34 -2.83
C LEU A 105 -8.07 22.01 -2.71
N ARG A 106 -8.74 21.89 -1.56
CA ARG A 106 -10.01 22.60 -1.30
C ARG A 106 -9.87 24.12 -1.25
N SER A 107 -8.67 24.63 -0.95
CA SER A 107 -8.39 26.08 -1.02
C SER A 107 -8.13 26.60 -2.44
N ARG A 108 -8.01 25.72 -3.44
CA ARG A 108 -7.80 26.07 -4.84
C ARG A 108 -9.13 26.16 -5.59
N SER A 109 -9.09 26.72 -6.79
CA SER A 109 -10.26 26.92 -7.66
C SER A 109 -10.63 25.65 -8.43
N PHE A 110 -10.60 24.49 -7.78
CA PHE A 110 -11.12 23.25 -8.36
C PHE A 110 -12.55 23.04 -7.87
N ASP A 111 -13.44 22.68 -8.77
CA ASP A 111 -14.83 22.33 -8.44
C ASP A 111 -14.90 20.97 -7.75
N HIS A 112 -14.01 20.04 -8.15
CA HIS A 112 -13.97 18.68 -7.61
C HIS A 112 -12.55 18.19 -7.28
N VAL A 113 -12.43 17.48 -6.15
CA VAL A 113 -11.22 16.80 -5.69
C VAL A 113 -11.50 15.31 -5.60
N VAL A 114 -10.86 14.52 -6.47
CA VAL A 114 -11.02 13.07 -6.54
C VAL A 114 -9.75 12.39 -6.07
N THR A 115 -9.83 11.37 -5.21
CA THR A 115 -8.64 10.59 -4.85
C THR A 115 -8.41 9.44 -5.83
N LEU A 116 -7.14 9.15 -6.15
CA LEU A 116 -6.75 7.97 -6.92
C LEU A 116 -5.69 7.19 -6.15
N GLY A 117 -6.11 6.06 -5.59
CA GLY A 117 -5.26 5.12 -4.89
C GLY A 117 -4.81 3.98 -5.77
N HIS A 118 -3.54 4.01 -6.20
CA HIS A 118 -2.90 2.88 -6.87
C HIS A 118 -2.16 2.00 -5.85
N SER A 119 -2.33 0.68 -5.92
CA SER A 119 -1.62 -0.26 -5.03
C SER A 119 -1.89 0.06 -3.55
N GLY A 120 -0.86 0.29 -2.74
CA GLY A 120 -1.03 0.71 -1.33
C GLY A 120 -1.63 2.09 -1.13
N GLY A 121 -1.66 2.93 -2.18
CA GLY A 121 -2.44 4.17 -2.17
C GLY A 121 -3.94 3.92 -2.06
N GLY A 122 -4.43 2.77 -2.55
CA GLY A 122 -5.83 2.39 -2.47
C GLY A 122 -6.30 2.22 -1.03
N THR A 123 -5.58 1.42 -0.24
CA THR A 123 -5.89 1.26 1.19
C THR A 123 -5.68 2.53 1.99
N LEU A 124 -4.67 3.34 1.65
CA LEU A 124 -4.46 4.63 2.28
C LEU A 124 -5.68 5.54 2.09
N PHE A 125 -6.20 5.65 0.87
CA PHE A 125 -7.37 6.51 0.62
C PHE A 125 -8.67 5.91 1.16
N ALA A 126 -8.85 4.59 1.15
CA ALA A 126 -9.99 3.98 1.85
C ALA A 126 -9.96 4.32 3.35
N PHE A 127 -8.80 4.24 3.99
CA PHE A 127 -8.63 4.61 5.40
C PHE A 127 -8.80 6.12 5.64
N TYR A 128 -8.33 6.96 4.71
CA TYR A 128 -8.57 8.41 4.77
C TYR A 128 -10.06 8.74 4.68
N HIS A 129 -10.78 8.17 3.71
CA HIS A 129 -12.23 8.35 3.54
C HIS A 129 -12.99 7.92 4.80
N GLU A 130 -12.59 6.80 5.42
CA GLU A 130 -13.16 6.38 6.70
C GLU A 130 -13.02 7.47 7.77
N GLN A 131 -11.80 7.94 8.04
CA GLN A 131 -11.59 8.89 9.13
C GLN A 131 -12.13 10.30 8.79
N ALA A 132 -12.05 10.72 7.52
CA ALA A 132 -12.59 11.99 7.05
C ALA A 132 -14.13 12.04 7.12
N GLY A 133 -14.80 10.91 6.84
CA GLY A 133 -16.26 10.79 6.89
C GLY A 133 -16.85 10.74 8.30
N LEU A 134 -16.02 10.54 9.33
CA LEU A 134 -16.45 10.55 10.73
C LEU A 134 -16.49 11.97 11.30
N ALA A 135 -17.42 12.20 12.24
CA ALA A 135 -17.36 13.35 13.13
C ALA A 135 -16.00 13.35 13.89
N PRO A 136 -15.36 14.51 14.11
CA PRO A 136 -14.02 14.59 14.70
C PRO A 136 -13.82 13.75 15.96
N GLU A 137 -14.79 13.76 16.87
CA GLU A 137 -14.78 13.03 18.15
C GLU A 137 -14.85 11.49 18.02
N HIS A 138 -15.22 10.97 16.85
CA HIS A 138 -15.30 9.54 16.56
C HIS A 138 -14.07 9.02 15.80
N ARG A 139 -13.14 9.89 15.41
CA ARG A 139 -11.90 9.48 14.74
C ARG A 139 -10.96 8.75 15.70
N LEU A 140 -10.04 7.97 15.14
CA LEU A 140 -9.06 7.25 15.93
C LEU A 140 -8.21 8.21 16.77
N THR A 141 -8.04 7.87 18.05
CA THR A 141 -7.25 8.65 19.03
C THR A 141 -5.93 7.97 19.39
N ALA A 142 -5.71 6.75 18.92
CA ALA A 142 -4.48 6.00 19.11
C ALA A 142 -4.18 5.08 17.92
N THR A 143 -2.90 4.88 17.67
CA THR A 143 -2.36 3.86 16.76
C THR A 143 -2.53 2.45 17.35
N PRO A 144 -2.34 1.36 16.56
CA PRO A 144 -2.40 -0.01 17.05
C PRO A 144 -1.39 -0.36 18.16
N SER A 145 -0.31 0.41 18.30
CA SER A 145 0.64 0.31 19.41
C SER A 145 0.16 1.02 20.69
N GLY A 146 -0.97 1.73 20.65
CA GLY A 146 -1.48 2.55 21.74
C GLY A 146 -0.84 3.93 21.85
N ARG A 147 0.01 4.33 20.88
CA ARG A 147 0.54 5.69 20.83
C ARG A 147 -0.58 6.67 20.44
N PRO A 148 -0.78 7.78 21.18
CA PRO A 148 -1.80 8.78 20.84
C PRO A 148 -1.59 9.38 19.45
N ILE A 149 -2.69 9.64 18.75
CA ILE A 149 -2.76 10.40 17.50
C ILE A 149 -3.99 11.32 17.59
N ASP A 150 -3.83 12.57 17.18
CA ASP A 150 -4.91 13.56 17.24
C ASP A 150 -5.51 13.79 15.86
N LEU A 151 -6.32 12.84 15.38
CA LEU A 151 -7.07 13.00 14.13
C LEU A 151 -8.30 13.91 14.30
N ALA A 152 -8.76 14.12 15.53
CA ALA A 152 -9.92 14.94 15.83
C ALA A 152 -9.65 16.43 15.58
N SER A 153 -8.45 16.93 15.89
CA SER A 153 -8.10 18.33 15.63
C SER A 153 -7.76 18.63 14.16
N ALA A 154 -7.54 17.60 13.34
CA ALA A 154 -7.21 17.77 11.93
C ALA A 154 -8.46 18.11 11.10
N GLU A 155 -8.36 19.13 10.25
CA GLU A 155 -9.29 19.30 9.14
C GLU A 155 -9.04 18.18 8.13
N MET A 156 -10.06 17.36 7.86
CA MET A 156 -9.99 16.22 6.93
C MET A 156 -11.14 16.30 5.94
N PRO A 157 -11.06 17.16 4.90
CA PRO A 157 -12.12 17.26 3.91
C PRO A 157 -12.32 15.91 3.21
N VAL A 158 -13.58 15.51 3.06
CA VAL A 158 -13.97 14.33 2.28
C VAL A 158 -13.80 14.67 0.78
N PRO A 159 -13.05 13.88 0.00
CA PRO A 159 -12.94 14.02 -1.46
C PRO A 159 -14.29 13.74 -2.13
N ASP A 160 -14.55 14.31 -3.31
CA ASP A 160 -15.83 14.17 -4.02
C ASP A 160 -16.00 12.82 -4.72
N GLY A 161 -14.90 12.10 -4.96
CA GLY A 161 -14.89 10.78 -5.58
C GLY A 161 -13.67 9.97 -5.19
N ALA A 162 -13.72 8.66 -5.42
CA ALA A 162 -12.64 7.73 -5.10
C ALA A 162 -12.38 6.75 -6.24
N ILE A 163 -11.15 6.76 -6.75
CA ILE A 163 -10.66 5.82 -7.76
C ILE A 163 -9.66 4.89 -7.09
N PHE A 164 -9.86 3.59 -7.25
CA PHE A 164 -8.95 2.56 -6.76
C PHE A 164 -8.42 1.76 -7.95
N MET A 165 -7.15 1.92 -8.29
CA MET A 165 -6.51 1.16 -9.38
C MET A 165 -5.60 0.10 -8.80
N ALA A 166 -5.83 -1.17 -9.14
CA ALA A 166 -5.05 -2.30 -8.63
C ALA A 166 -4.75 -2.19 -7.11
N PRO A 167 -5.74 -1.85 -6.26
CA PRO A 167 -5.48 -1.72 -4.83
C PRO A 167 -5.15 -3.11 -4.27
N HIS A 168 -4.12 -3.22 -3.44
CA HIS A 168 -3.97 -4.43 -2.63
C HIS A 168 -4.82 -4.30 -1.35
N PRO A 169 -5.17 -5.39 -0.64
CA PRO A 169 -6.02 -5.33 0.56
C PRO A 169 -5.47 -4.44 1.70
N GLY A 170 -4.17 -4.19 1.75
CA GLY A 170 -3.50 -3.34 2.73
C GLY A 170 -2.08 -3.83 2.93
N GLN A 171 -1.13 -2.98 3.33
CA GLN A 171 0.26 -3.44 3.46
C GLN A 171 0.43 -4.57 4.48
N GLY A 172 -0.37 -4.56 5.56
CA GLY A 172 -0.38 -5.63 6.54
C GLY A 172 -0.95 -6.93 5.99
N ALA A 173 -2.14 -6.87 5.39
CA ALA A 173 -2.80 -8.02 4.77
C ALA A 173 -1.98 -8.60 3.59
N LEU A 174 -1.33 -7.73 2.81
CA LEU A 174 -0.40 -8.11 1.76
C LEU A 174 0.88 -8.73 2.34
N LEU A 175 1.46 -8.20 3.42
CA LEU A 175 2.64 -8.81 4.01
C LEU A 175 2.34 -10.20 4.61
N LEU A 176 1.19 -10.35 5.26
CA LEU A 176 0.75 -11.60 5.88
C LEU A 176 0.76 -12.79 4.92
N ARG A 177 0.46 -12.56 3.64
CA ARG A 177 0.49 -13.61 2.60
C ARG A 177 1.84 -13.74 1.88
N LEU A 178 2.73 -12.77 2.04
CA LEU A 178 4.08 -12.75 1.45
C LEU A 178 5.16 -13.24 2.41
N ILE A 179 4.91 -13.20 3.71
CA ILE A 179 5.88 -13.61 4.72
C ILE A 179 6.13 -15.11 4.61
N ASP A 180 7.40 -15.50 4.62
CA ASP A 180 7.79 -16.90 4.51
C ASP A 180 7.64 -17.58 5.88
N PRO A 181 6.68 -18.50 6.07
CA PRO A 181 6.44 -19.10 7.37
C PRO A 181 7.50 -20.12 7.75
N SER A 182 8.37 -20.55 6.83
CA SER A 182 9.43 -21.53 7.11
C SER A 182 10.57 -20.96 7.95
N VAL A 183 10.68 -19.64 8.12
CA VAL A 183 11.69 -19.03 9.00
C VAL A 183 11.40 -19.39 10.45
N VAL A 184 12.32 -20.12 11.09
CA VAL A 184 12.19 -20.58 12.49
C VAL A 184 12.95 -19.69 13.48
N ASP A 185 13.95 -18.95 13.02
CA ASP A 185 14.73 -18.00 13.80
C ASP A 185 14.80 -16.64 13.07
N GLU A 186 14.17 -15.62 13.65
CA GLU A 186 14.15 -14.25 13.08
C GLU A 186 15.54 -13.58 13.08
N SER A 187 16.53 -14.14 13.78
CA SER A 187 17.91 -13.67 13.78
C SER A 187 18.79 -14.33 12.70
N ASP A 188 18.30 -15.41 12.09
CA ASP A 188 18.98 -16.12 11.01
C ASP A 188 18.12 -16.16 9.74
N PRO A 189 18.42 -15.32 8.72
CA PRO A 189 17.67 -15.31 7.47
C PRO A 189 17.74 -16.63 6.69
N MET A 190 18.70 -17.52 7.02
CA MET A 190 18.84 -18.84 6.40
C MET A 190 18.11 -19.94 7.17
N SER A 191 17.57 -19.63 8.35
CA SER A 191 16.80 -20.61 9.14
C SER A 191 15.56 -21.06 8.37
N ILE A 192 15.27 -22.36 8.46
CA ILE A 192 14.22 -22.98 7.67
C ILE A 192 13.62 -24.22 8.35
N ASP A 193 12.29 -24.31 8.36
CA ASP A 193 11.52 -25.54 8.55
C ASP A 193 11.23 -26.14 7.16
N PRO A 194 11.87 -27.27 6.79
CA PRO A 194 11.67 -27.89 5.47
C PRO A 194 10.21 -28.28 5.20
N SER A 195 9.41 -28.55 6.23
CA SER A 195 7.99 -28.94 6.07
C SER A 195 7.08 -27.78 5.65
N LEU A 196 7.61 -26.55 5.69
CA LEU A 196 6.96 -25.30 5.32
C LEU A 196 7.71 -24.53 4.23
N ASP A 197 8.86 -25.02 3.75
CA ASP A 197 9.62 -24.36 2.69
C ASP A 197 8.85 -24.41 1.36
N PRO A 198 8.35 -23.27 0.85
CA PRO A 198 7.58 -23.26 -0.39
C PRO A 198 8.45 -23.51 -1.62
N PHE A 199 9.77 -23.50 -1.49
CA PHE A 199 10.73 -23.72 -2.58
C PHE A 199 11.36 -25.13 -2.53
N ASP A 200 10.90 -26.00 -1.62
CA ASP A 200 11.28 -27.41 -1.60
C ASP A 200 10.41 -28.22 -2.56
N ALA A 201 11.04 -29.02 -3.42
CA ALA A 201 10.36 -29.92 -4.35
C ALA A 201 9.45 -30.93 -3.63
N ALA A 202 9.79 -31.33 -2.40
CA ALA A 202 8.96 -32.20 -1.57
C ALA A 202 7.59 -31.59 -1.23
N ASN A 203 7.49 -30.26 -1.24
CA ASN A 203 6.23 -29.53 -1.00
C ASN A 203 5.48 -29.19 -2.29
N GLY A 204 6.03 -29.50 -3.48
CA GLY A 204 5.39 -29.26 -4.78
C GLY A 204 6.02 -28.14 -5.62
N PHE A 205 7.16 -27.60 -5.19
CA PHE A 205 7.91 -26.60 -5.98
C PHE A 205 8.54 -27.22 -7.24
N VAL A 206 8.51 -26.48 -8.34
CA VAL A 206 9.32 -26.74 -9.53
C VAL A 206 10.03 -25.47 -9.97
N ASP A 207 11.15 -25.62 -10.67
CA ASP A 207 11.95 -24.47 -11.11
C ASP A 207 11.21 -23.60 -12.14
N ALA A 208 11.36 -22.29 -12.00
CA ALA A 208 10.84 -21.33 -12.96
C ALA A 208 11.37 -21.61 -14.39
N PRO A 209 10.55 -21.43 -15.45
CA PRO A 209 9.23 -20.81 -15.45
C PRO A 209 8.07 -21.81 -15.33
N GLU A 210 8.32 -23.07 -14.99
CA GLU A 210 7.24 -24.05 -14.80
C GLU A 210 6.39 -23.67 -13.58
N SER A 211 5.07 -23.88 -13.67
CA SER A 211 4.18 -23.61 -12.55
C SER A 211 4.29 -24.75 -11.54
N SER A 212 4.58 -24.41 -10.29
CA SER A 212 4.44 -25.31 -9.14
C SER A 212 3.00 -25.78 -8.98
N SER A 213 2.82 -26.87 -8.24
CA SER A 213 1.52 -27.37 -7.82
C SER A 213 1.60 -27.82 -6.37
N TYR A 214 1.01 -27.01 -5.48
CA TYR A 214 1.03 -27.30 -4.04
C TYR A 214 -0.18 -28.14 -3.64
N PRO A 215 0.00 -29.25 -2.88
CA PRO A 215 -1.11 -29.98 -2.28
C PRO A 215 -1.99 -29.10 -1.38
N GLU A 216 -3.30 -29.34 -1.37
CA GLU A 216 -4.28 -28.53 -0.62
C GLU A 216 -3.95 -28.48 0.89
N ASP A 217 -3.53 -29.61 1.47
CA ASP A 217 -3.14 -29.70 2.87
C ASP A 217 -1.85 -28.91 3.17
N PHE A 218 -0.90 -28.84 2.23
CA PHE A 218 0.26 -27.96 2.33
C PHE A 218 -0.17 -26.49 2.30
N VAL A 219 -1.01 -26.09 1.34
CA VAL A 219 -1.53 -24.71 1.25
C VAL A 219 -2.19 -24.30 2.56
N HIS A 220 -3.05 -25.14 3.14
CA HIS A 220 -3.72 -24.85 4.40
C HIS A 220 -2.73 -24.68 5.56
N ARG A 221 -1.80 -25.62 5.75
CA ARG A 221 -0.77 -25.54 6.81
C ARG A 221 0.14 -24.32 6.63
N TYR A 222 0.50 -24.02 5.38
CA TYR A 222 1.35 -22.88 5.04
C TYR A 222 0.69 -21.55 5.41
N ARG A 223 -0.58 -21.33 5.03
CA ARG A 223 -1.32 -20.10 5.36
C ARG A 223 -1.54 -19.93 6.87
N ALA A 224 -1.76 -21.03 7.59
CA ALA A 224 -1.84 -21.02 9.05
C ALA A 224 -0.49 -20.60 9.67
N ALA A 225 0.61 -21.18 9.20
CA ALA A 225 1.95 -20.86 9.68
C ALA A 225 2.36 -19.40 9.36
N GLN A 226 1.87 -18.82 8.25
CA GLN A 226 2.04 -17.39 7.97
C GLN A 226 1.39 -16.52 9.04
N HIS A 227 0.15 -16.84 9.43
CA HIS A 227 -0.55 -16.16 10.53
C HIS A 227 0.20 -16.31 11.84
N GLU A 228 0.68 -17.51 12.16
CA GLU A 228 1.44 -17.75 13.39
C GLU A 228 2.75 -16.94 13.43
N ARG A 229 3.48 -16.85 12.31
CA ARG A 229 4.71 -16.03 12.24
C ARG A 229 4.39 -14.55 12.47
N VAL A 230 3.36 -14.00 11.83
CA VAL A 230 2.92 -12.62 12.07
C VAL A 230 2.47 -12.43 13.52
N ALA A 231 1.75 -13.38 14.12
CA ALA A 231 1.33 -13.30 15.52
C ALA A 231 2.53 -13.27 16.48
N ARG A 232 3.60 -14.05 16.22
CA ARG A 232 4.84 -14.00 17.00
C ARG A 232 5.53 -12.63 16.87
N LEU A 233 5.60 -12.08 15.66
CA LEU A 233 6.18 -10.75 15.41
C LEU A 233 5.35 -9.63 16.07
N ASP A 234 4.01 -9.74 16.05
CA ASP A 234 3.10 -8.84 16.76
C ASP A 234 3.33 -8.88 18.27
N ALA A 235 3.43 -10.09 18.86
CA ALA A 235 3.70 -10.25 20.28
C ALA A 235 5.05 -9.62 20.68
N LEU A 236 6.09 -9.83 19.85
CA LEU A 236 7.38 -9.19 20.02
C LEU A 236 7.26 -7.66 19.94
N ALA A 237 6.58 -7.13 18.92
CA ALA A 237 6.36 -5.70 18.76
C ALA A 237 5.66 -5.10 19.98
N ARG A 238 4.57 -5.72 20.45
CA ARG A 238 3.82 -5.28 21.64
C ARG A 238 4.67 -5.32 22.91
N SER A 239 5.50 -6.35 23.08
CA SER A 239 6.46 -6.42 24.19
C SER A 239 7.43 -5.24 24.17
N ARG A 240 8.00 -4.89 23.01
CA ARG A 240 8.92 -3.74 22.88
C ARG A 240 8.22 -2.40 23.09
N VAL A 241 6.95 -2.27 22.70
CA VAL A 241 6.14 -1.08 23.02
C VAL A 241 5.88 -0.96 24.52
N ALA A 242 5.60 -2.07 25.20
CA ALA A 242 5.39 -2.11 26.64
C ALA A 242 6.66 -1.72 27.41
N GLU A 243 7.82 -2.24 27.01
CA GLU A 243 9.13 -1.84 27.56
C GLU A 243 9.36 -0.32 27.46
N ALA A 244 9.15 0.25 26.27
CA ALA A 244 9.32 1.69 26.06
C ALA A 244 8.33 2.52 26.87
N SER A 245 7.08 2.06 26.99
CA SER A 245 6.04 2.74 27.79
C SER A 245 6.34 2.70 29.28
N GLU A 246 6.84 1.58 29.77
CA GLU A 246 7.28 1.41 31.15
C GLU A 246 8.48 2.31 31.48
N ALA A 247 9.47 2.39 30.59
CA ALA A 247 10.59 3.33 30.72
C ALA A 247 10.12 4.81 30.76
N ARG A 248 9.13 5.20 29.94
CA ARG A 248 8.51 6.54 30.01
C ARG A 248 7.85 6.79 31.35
N ARG A 249 7.16 5.79 31.91
CA ARG A 249 6.51 5.88 33.23
C ARG A 249 7.55 6.06 34.33
N ARG A 250 8.65 5.30 34.31
CA ARG A 250 9.77 5.47 35.25
C ARG A 250 10.35 6.88 35.15
N PHE A 251 10.64 7.36 33.94
CA PHE A 251 11.15 8.73 33.73
C PHE A 251 10.23 9.82 34.30
N LYS A 252 8.90 9.70 34.16
CA LYS A 252 7.95 10.67 34.74
C LYS A 252 8.05 10.75 36.27
N THR A 253 8.45 9.68 36.94
CA THR A 253 8.63 9.63 38.39
C THR A 253 10.04 9.98 38.82
N SER A 254 11.06 9.47 38.12
CA SER A 254 12.48 9.58 38.48
C SER A 254 13.13 10.88 38.01
N GLY A 255 12.72 11.41 36.84
CA GLY A 255 13.44 12.44 36.12
C GLY A 255 14.80 11.99 35.58
N ASP A 256 15.15 10.70 35.69
CA ASP A 256 16.47 10.18 35.34
C ASP A 256 16.69 10.16 33.81
N PRO A 257 17.73 10.83 33.29
CA PRO A 257 18.10 10.72 31.88
C PRO A 257 18.31 9.29 31.37
N ALA A 258 18.67 8.32 32.22
CA ALA A 258 18.80 6.92 31.86
C ALA A 258 17.45 6.30 31.45
N ASP A 259 16.39 6.51 32.24
CA ASP A 259 15.03 6.07 31.90
C ASP A 259 14.53 6.73 30.62
N ARG A 260 14.87 8.02 30.41
CA ARG A 260 14.54 8.73 29.17
C ARG A 260 15.23 8.13 27.96
N ARG A 261 16.52 7.75 28.07
CA ARG A 261 17.24 7.08 26.98
C ARG A 261 16.66 5.71 26.68
N ASP A 262 16.33 4.92 27.71
CA ASP A 262 15.71 3.61 27.53
C ASP A 262 14.36 3.71 26.78
N ALA A 263 13.53 4.69 27.16
CA ALA A 263 12.25 4.99 26.51
C ALA A 263 12.35 5.43 25.03
N LEU A 264 13.50 5.96 24.61
CA LEU A 264 13.75 6.49 23.27
C LEU A 264 14.57 5.55 22.39
N ALA A 265 15.33 4.63 23.00
CA ALA A 265 16.23 3.75 22.28
C ALA A 265 15.42 2.85 21.32
N PRO A 266 15.67 2.93 20.00
CA PRO A 266 14.84 2.28 19.00
C PRO A 266 14.97 0.76 19.11
N ARG A 267 13.84 0.07 19.23
CA ARG A 267 13.76 -1.40 19.23
C ARG A 267 13.34 -1.88 17.84
N ILE A 268 14.24 -1.80 16.88
CA ILE A 268 13.95 -2.14 15.48
C ILE A 268 13.69 -3.65 15.33
N LEU A 269 12.60 -3.98 14.65
CA LEU A 269 12.28 -5.31 14.16
C LEU A 269 12.96 -5.48 12.81
N THR A 270 13.64 -6.62 12.64
CA THR A 270 14.21 -7.02 11.37
C THR A 270 13.41 -8.22 10.86
N VAL A 271 12.85 -8.14 9.66
CA VAL A 271 11.99 -9.19 9.11
C VAL A 271 12.50 -9.63 7.75
N TYR A 272 12.97 -10.87 7.68
CA TYR A 272 13.49 -11.50 6.46
C TYR A 272 12.42 -12.32 5.73
N ARG A 273 12.65 -12.58 4.44
CA ARG A 273 11.85 -13.48 3.60
C ARG A 273 10.37 -13.08 3.55
N THR A 274 10.09 -12.10 2.69
CA THR A 274 8.78 -11.46 2.51
C THR A 274 8.37 -11.41 1.03
N ASP A 275 8.71 -12.46 0.28
CA ASP A 275 8.35 -12.67 -1.13
C ASP A 275 7.93 -14.13 -1.41
N ALA A 276 7.14 -14.71 -0.50
CA ALA A 276 6.83 -16.13 -0.45
C ALA A 276 5.32 -16.42 -0.48
N ASP A 277 4.55 -15.69 -1.30
CA ASP A 277 3.16 -16.07 -1.57
C ASP A 277 3.14 -17.25 -2.57
N LEU A 278 2.51 -18.37 -2.20
CA LEU A 278 2.44 -19.57 -3.05
C LEU A 278 1.87 -19.29 -4.45
N ARG A 279 1.02 -18.26 -4.59
CA ARG A 279 0.44 -17.86 -5.88
C ARG A 279 1.45 -17.31 -6.89
N PHE A 280 2.67 -17.00 -6.44
CA PHE A 280 3.76 -16.53 -7.31
C PHE A 280 4.39 -17.65 -8.13
N THR A 281 4.35 -18.87 -7.61
CA THR A 281 4.94 -20.06 -8.23
C THR A 281 3.88 -21.04 -8.70
N ASP A 282 2.73 -21.12 -8.04
CA ASP A 282 1.57 -21.91 -8.46
C ASP A 282 0.49 -21.00 -9.07
N LEU A 283 0.40 -21.04 -10.41
CA LEU A 283 -0.54 -20.23 -11.20
C LEU A 283 -1.98 -20.77 -11.15
N SER A 284 -2.20 -21.98 -10.64
CA SER A 284 -3.53 -22.53 -10.46
C SER A 284 -4.25 -21.95 -9.23
N LEU A 285 -3.49 -21.47 -8.24
CA LEU A 285 -4.02 -20.76 -7.08
C LEU A 285 -4.46 -19.34 -7.47
N SER A 286 -5.73 -19.01 -7.23
CA SER A 286 -6.34 -17.71 -7.58
C SER A 286 -6.03 -17.30 -9.03
N PRO A 287 -6.50 -18.06 -10.02
CA PRO A 287 -6.07 -17.91 -11.41
C PRO A 287 -6.48 -16.54 -11.98
N ASN A 288 -5.54 -15.87 -12.62
CA ASN A 288 -5.74 -14.63 -13.39
C ASN A 288 -4.70 -14.56 -14.52
N ALA A 289 -4.61 -13.45 -15.23
CA ALA A 289 -3.68 -13.28 -16.37
C ALA A 289 -2.26 -12.89 -15.94
N ARG A 290 -1.88 -13.06 -14.65
CA ARG A 290 -0.57 -12.64 -14.15
C ARG A 290 0.56 -13.41 -14.82
N PRO A 291 1.72 -12.77 -15.06
CA PRO A 291 2.93 -13.51 -15.39
C PRO A 291 3.42 -14.31 -14.16
N TYR A 292 4.19 -15.37 -14.42
CA TYR A 292 4.89 -16.11 -13.37
C TYR A 292 5.82 -15.20 -12.55
N GLY A 293 5.82 -15.38 -11.23
CA GLY A 293 6.66 -14.67 -10.28
C GLY A 293 5.93 -13.61 -9.46
N SER A 294 6.71 -12.87 -8.68
CA SER A 294 6.24 -11.86 -7.73
C SER A 294 6.30 -10.44 -8.29
N LEU A 295 5.91 -9.46 -7.45
CA LEU A 295 6.14 -8.04 -7.71
C LEU A 295 7.64 -7.67 -7.83
N PHE A 296 8.54 -8.53 -7.35
CA PHE A 296 9.98 -8.26 -7.28
C PHE A 296 10.78 -9.00 -8.36
N GLY A 297 10.18 -9.99 -9.02
CA GLY A 297 10.78 -10.63 -10.18
C GLY A 297 10.22 -12.02 -10.49
N ARG A 298 10.84 -12.66 -11.49
CA ARG A 298 10.44 -13.99 -11.99
C ARG A 298 11.02 -15.16 -11.18
N ARG A 299 11.76 -14.87 -10.12
CA ARG A 299 12.48 -15.85 -9.28
C ARG A 299 12.20 -15.57 -7.80
N PRO A 300 10.94 -15.71 -7.34
CA PRO A 300 10.58 -15.55 -5.92
C PRO A 300 11.45 -16.40 -4.99
N ASP A 301 11.85 -17.59 -5.45
CA ASP A 301 12.80 -18.49 -4.77
C ASP A 301 14.16 -17.84 -4.46
N LEU A 302 14.61 -16.88 -5.29
CA LEU A 302 15.84 -16.12 -5.07
C LEU A 302 15.58 -14.75 -4.43
N THR A 303 14.56 -14.01 -4.90
CA THR A 303 14.25 -12.67 -4.40
C THR A 303 13.79 -12.67 -2.94
N ASN A 304 13.18 -13.76 -2.48
CA ASN A 304 12.76 -13.92 -1.08
C ASN A 304 13.95 -13.87 -0.10
N TYR A 305 15.12 -14.38 -0.48
CA TYR A 305 16.37 -14.27 0.29
C TYR A 305 17.11 -12.94 0.06
N GLY A 306 16.63 -12.13 -0.89
CA GLY A 306 17.23 -10.87 -1.28
C GLY A 306 16.85 -9.67 -0.40
N LEU A 307 17.55 -8.57 -0.65
CA LEU A 307 17.30 -7.28 0.02
C LEU A 307 15.91 -6.71 -0.33
N VAL A 308 15.48 -6.88 -1.57
CA VAL A 308 14.16 -6.40 -2.04
C VAL A 308 13.07 -7.15 -1.30
N GLY A 309 12.15 -6.41 -0.68
CA GLY A 309 11.05 -6.96 0.08
C GLY A 309 10.35 -5.88 0.89
N PHE A 310 9.31 -6.29 1.62
CA PHE A 310 8.58 -5.40 2.52
C PHE A 310 9.03 -5.58 3.98
N ALA A 311 8.84 -4.52 4.77
CA ALA A 311 9.01 -4.49 6.23
C ALA A 311 10.39 -4.95 6.75
N ARG A 312 11.45 -4.86 5.93
CA ARG A 312 12.79 -5.35 6.29
C ARG A 312 13.28 -4.79 7.61
N LEU A 313 13.05 -3.49 7.83
CA LEU A 313 13.34 -2.79 9.08
C LEU A 313 12.12 -1.94 9.45
N SER A 314 11.58 -2.16 10.65
CA SER A 314 10.44 -1.40 11.18
C SER A 314 10.59 -1.16 12.68
N THR A 315 10.19 0.01 13.16
CA THR A 315 9.89 0.17 14.60
C THR A 315 8.68 -0.70 14.98
N PRO A 316 8.46 -1.02 16.27
CA PRO A 316 7.29 -1.76 16.71
C PRO A 316 5.97 -1.05 16.37
N ASP A 317 5.95 0.29 16.45
CA ASP A 317 4.81 1.12 16.04
C ASP A 317 4.53 0.98 14.55
N ALA A 318 5.56 1.09 13.71
CA ALA A 318 5.42 0.94 12.25
C ALA A 318 4.99 -0.49 11.87
N TRP A 319 5.50 -1.52 12.55
CA TRP A 319 5.06 -2.89 12.34
C TRP A 319 3.57 -3.05 12.62
N LEU A 320 3.11 -2.68 13.81
CA LEU A 320 1.71 -2.84 14.23
C LEU A 320 0.75 -1.96 13.41
N SER A 321 1.17 -0.76 13.02
CA SER A 321 0.36 0.17 12.22
C SER A 321 0.29 -0.19 10.75
N THR A 322 1.41 -0.62 10.13
CA THR A 322 1.52 -0.73 8.66
C THR A 322 1.68 -2.16 8.16
N TRP A 323 2.45 -3.00 8.85
CA TRP A 323 2.95 -4.26 8.31
C TRP A 323 2.30 -5.50 8.90
N SER A 324 1.68 -5.39 10.07
CA SER A 324 0.92 -6.48 10.66
C SER A 324 -0.44 -6.63 9.99
N GLY A 325 -0.68 -7.79 9.36
CA GLY A 325 -2.00 -8.17 8.87
C GLY A 325 -3.00 -8.52 9.98
N LEU A 326 -2.58 -8.52 11.24
CA LEU A 326 -3.43 -8.82 12.41
C LEU A 326 -3.78 -7.56 13.21
N SER A 327 -2.95 -6.51 13.14
CA SER A 327 -3.07 -5.32 13.98
C SER A 327 -3.33 -4.02 13.22
N SER A 328 -2.98 -3.93 11.92
CA SER A 328 -3.09 -2.69 11.16
C SER A 328 -4.54 -2.23 11.02
N ASN A 329 -4.79 -0.93 11.22
CA ASN A 329 -6.06 -0.31 10.87
C ASN A 329 -6.20 -0.10 9.35
N ALA A 330 -5.10 -0.09 8.60
CA ALA A 330 -5.10 0.11 7.16
C ALA A 330 -5.40 -1.21 6.42
N ASP A 331 -6.62 -1.70 6.61
CA ASP A 331 -7.24 -2.80 5.86
C ASP A 331 -8.35 -2.23 4.99
N PHE A 332 -8.32 -2.54 3.69
CA PHE A 332 -9.24 -1.96 2.72
C PHE A 332 -10.67 -2.37 3.01
N VAL A 333 -10.94 -3.66 3.23
CA VAL A 333 -12.29 -4.19 3.43
C VAL A 333 -12.89 -3.65 4.73
N ARG A 334 -12.07 -3.44 5.77
CA ARG A 334 -12.48 -2.78 7.01
C ARG A 334 -12.90 -1.33 6.79
N CYS A 335 -12.14 -0.57 5.99
CA CYS A 335 -12.38 0.87 5.75
C CYS A 335 -13.45 1.14 4.68
N ALA A 336 -13.60 0.24 3.71
CA ALA A 336 -14.43 0.41 2.51
C ALA A 336 -15.90 0.77 2.77
N PRO A 337 -16.57 0.28 3.84
CA PRO A 337 -17.96 0.65 4.12
C PRO A 337 -18.19 2.16 4.34
N SER A 338 -17.14 2.90 4.74
CA SER A 338 -17.21 4.35 4.93
C SER A 338 -16.90 5.15 3.67
N VAL A 339 -16.46 4.50 2.59
CA VAL A 339 -16.27 5.13 1.28
C VAL A 339 -17.62 5.21 0.58
N THR A 340 -18.36 6.29 0.82
CA THR A 340 -19.75 6.47 0.33
C THR A 340 -19.86 7.35 -0.93
N VAL A 341 -18.78 8.00 -1.32
CA VAL A 341 -18.70 8.87 -2.51
C VAL A 341 -18.68 8.06 -3.82
N PRO A 342 -19.03 8.65 -4.98
CA PRO A 342 -18.88 7.99 -6.28
C PRO A 342 -17.53 7.31 -6.42
N SER A 343 -17.53 6.03 -6.78
CA SER A 343 -16.33 5.20 -6.74
C SER A 343 -16.10 4.40 -8.02
N LEU A 344 -14.87 4.42 -8.52
CA LEU A 344 -14.40 3.56 -9.62
C LEU A 344 -13.35 2.58 -9.10
N PHE A 345 -13.59 1.29 -9.30
CA PHE A 345 -12.60 0.24 -9.06
C PHE A 345 -12.03 -0.26 -10.38
N VAL A 346 -10.73 -0.03 -10.59
CA VAL A 346 -9.99 -0.50 -11.77
C VAL A 346 -9.16 -1.71 -11.38
N GLU A 347 -9.59 -2.88 -11.82
CA GLU A 347 -8.86 -4.13 -11.68
C GLU A 347 -7.87 -4.30 -12.83
N LEU A 348 -6.63 -4.68 -12.51
CA LEU A 348 -5.65 -5.10 -13.50
C LEU A 348 -5.59 -6.64 -13.52
N ASN A 349 -6.00 -7.26 -14.62
CA ASN A 349 -6.22 -8.72 -14.66
C ASN A 349 -4.93 -9.55 -14.59
N GLY A 350 -3.76 -8.92 -14.76
CA GLY A 350 -2.44 -9.53 -14.63
C GLY A 350 -1.74 -9.20 -13.30
N ASP A 351 -2.49 -8.80 -12.29
CA ASP A 351 -1.97 -8.36 -11.00
C ASP A 351 -1.49 -9.54 -10.12
N GLN A 352 -0.41 -9.31 -9.39
CA GLN A 352 0.24 -10.27 -8.47
C GLN A 352 0.00 -9.88 -6.99
N ALA A 353 -0.63 -8.74 -6.74
CA ALA A 353 -0.92 -8.15 -5.45
C ALA A 353 -2.41 -7.83 -5.22
N CYS A 354 -3.24 -7.82 -6.26
CA CYS A 354 -4.70 -7.83 -6.14
C CYS A 354 -5.26 -9.01 -6.94
N PHE A 355 -5.67 -10.08 -6.25
CA PHE A 355 -6.25 -11.25 -6.91
C PHE A 355 -7.77 -11.07 -7.14
N PRO A 356 -8.40 -11.86 -8.05
CA PRO A 356 -9.82 -11.67 -8.38
C PRO A 356 -10.78 -11.71 -7.18
N GLU A 357 -10.47 -12.54 -6.18
CA GLU A 357 -11.21 -12.61 -4.93
C GLU A 357 -10.99 -11.38 -4.04
N ASP A 358 -9.79 -10.78 -4.06
CA ASP A 358 -9.51 -9.52 -3.36
C ASP A 358 -10.35 -8.40 -3.99
N ALA A 359 -10.31 -8.28 -5.33
CA ALA A 359 -11.07 -7.27 -6.07
C ALA A 359 -12.57 -7.37 -5.80
N SER A 360 -13.13 -8.59 -5.86
CA SER A 360 -14.55 -8.82 -5.60
C SER A 360 -14.94 -8.42 -4.18
N ARG A 361 -14.18 -8.88 -3.17
CA ARG A 361 -14.42 -8.53 -1.76
C ARG A 361 -14.33 -7.03 -1.50
N MET A 362 -13.33 -6.35 -2.08
CA MET A 362 -13.15 -4.92 -1.89
C MET A 362 -14.26 -4.11 -2.54
N VAL A 363 -14.69 -4.45 -3.77
CA VAL A 363 -15.80 -3.77 -4.45
C VAL A 363 -17.12 -3.99 -3.70
N GLU A 364 -17.39 -5.21 -3.24
CA GLU A 364 -18.58 -5.53 -2.46
C GLU A 364 -18.63 -4.73 -1.15
N ALA A 365 -17.48 -4.58 -0.47
CA ALA A 365 -17.37 -3.86 0.79
C ALA A 365 -17.51 -2.33 0.69
N LEU A 366 -17.34 -1.73 -0.50
CA LEU A 366 -17.50 -0.28 -0.67
C LEU A 366 -18.91 0.18 -0.28
N GLY A 367 -18.98 1.19 0.59
CA GLY A 367 -20.23 1.82 1.04
C GLY A 367 -20.93 2.67 -0.03
N SER A 368 -20.24 2.96 -1.13
CA SER A 368 -20.77 3.75 -2.23
C SER A 368 -21.90 3.02 -2.94
N ILE A 369 -23.00 3.76 -3.15
CA ILE A 369 -24.14 3.32 -3.95
C ILE A 369 -23.81 3.48 -5.43
N ASP A 370 -23.11 4.55 -5.77
CA ASP A 370 -22.64 4.86 -7.12
C ASP A 370 -21.22 4.31 -7.30
N LYS A 371 -21.14 3.02 -7.61
CA LYS A 371 -19.86 2.33 -7.81
C LYS A 371 -19.82 1.53 -9.09
N SER A 372 -18.68 1.61 -9.78
CA SER A 372 -18.39 0.84 -10.99
C SER A 372 -17.10 0.05 -10.84
N ARG A 373 -17.02 -1.11 -11.51
CA ARG A 373 -15.81 -1.94 -11.62
C ARG A 373 -15.49 -2.11 -13.10
N VAL A 374 -14.25 -1.83 -13.48
CA VAL A 374 -13.70 -2.15 -14.81
C VAL A 374 -12.52 -3.08 -14.65
N ALA A 375 -12.36 -3.99 -15.62
CA ALA A 375 -11.30 -4.99 -15.63
C ALA A 375 -10.41 -4.78 -16.86
N ILE A 376 -9.12 -4.57 -16.63
CA ILE A 376 -8.18 -4.08 -17.63
C ILE A 376 -7.01 -5.04 -17.77
N GLU A 377 -6.59 -5.31 -19.01
CA GLU A 377 -5.37 -6.07 -19.24
C GLU A 377 -4.14 -5.24 -18.82
N GLY A 378 -3.53 -5.59 -17.70
CA GLY A 378 -2.31 -4.97 -17.21
C GLY A 378 -1.68 -5.75 -16.06
N THR A 379 -0.37 -5.57 -15.86
CA THR A 379 0.32 -6.02 -14.65
C THR A 379 0.11 -5.02 -13.51
N HIS A 380 0.45 -5.38 -12.27
CA HIS A 380 0.19 -4.54 -11.09
C HIS A 380 0.61 -3.07 -11.26
N PHE A 381 1.79 -2.79 -11.84
CA PHE A 381 2.28 -1.42 -12.03
C PHE A 381 1.81 -0.76 -13.34
N GLY A 382 0.77 -1.30 -13.97
CA GLY A 382 0.19 -0.81 -15.22
C GLY A 382 0.95 -1.23 -16.48
N GLY A 383 1.89 -2.17 -16.40
CA GLY A 383 2.61 -2.69 -17.58
C GLY A 383 1.74 -3.61 -18.45
N PRO A 384 2.18 -3.91 -19.69
CA PRO A 384 1.45 -4.84 -20.55
C PRO A 384 1.64 -6.29 -20.08
N ILE A 385 0.62 -7.14 -20.24
CA ILE A 385 0.70 -8.57 -19.93
C ILE A 385 1.48 -9.34 -21.02
N ARG A 386 1.38 -8.86 -22.27
CA ARG A 386 1.99 -9.49 -23.44
C ARG A 386 2.86 -8.46 -24.18
N ASP A 387 3.98 -8.91 -24.74
CA ASP A 387 4.85 -8.04 -25.52
C ASP A 387 4.08 -7.37 -26.68
N GLY A 388 4.22 -6.06 -26.81
CA GLY A 388 3.55 -5.26 -27.84
C GLY A 388 2.08 -4.90 -27.58
N ALA A 389 1.48 -5.36 -26.49
CA ALA A 389 0.15 -4.91 -26.08
C ALA A 389 0.17 -3.48 -25.49
N PRO A 390 -0.96 -2.74 -25.50
CA PRO A 390 -1.09 -1.50 -24.74
C PRO A 390 -0.76 -1.70 -23.26
N THR A 391 -0.28 -0.64 -22.60
CA THR A 391 -0.03 -0.69 -21.16
C THR A 391 -1.35 -0.66 -20.40
N GLY A 392 -1.45 -1.42 -19.31
CA GLY A 392 -2.61 -1.35 -18.41
C GLY A 392 -2.84 0.06 -17.88
N ALA A 393 -1.79 0.87 -17.68
CA ALA A 393 -1.90 2.27 -17.29
C ALA A 393 -2.63 3.12 -18.35
N SER A 394 -2.30 2.96 -19.64
CA SER A 394 -2.95 3.72 -20.72
C SER A 394 -4.43 3.35 -20.88
N LEU A 395 -4.74 2.05 -20.75
CA LEU A 395 -6.11 1.54 -20.78
C LEU A 395 -6.90 2.05 -19.56
N ALA A 396 -6.32 1.94 -18.36
CA ALA A 396 -6.90 2.46 -17.12
C ALA A 396 -7.18 3.95 -17.20
N ALA A 397 -6.26 4.75 -17.74
CA ALA A 397 -6.48 6.17 -17.91
C ALA A 397 -7.66 6.50 -18.83
N ALA A 398 -7.94 5.67 -19.84
CA ALA A 398 -9.10 5.85 -20.71
C ALA A 398 -10.41 5.66 -19.93
N ASP A 399 -10.56 4.55 -19.21
CA ASP A 399 -11.75 4.27 -18.39
C ASP A 399 -11.91 5.27 -17.23
N ILE A 400 -10.81 5.64 -16.58
CA ILE A 400 -10.80 6.67 -15.54
C ILE A 400 -11.26 8.02 -16.11
N GLY A 401 -10.77 8.41 -17.29
CA GLY A 401 -11.19 9.65 -17.93
C GLY A 401 -12.67 9.67 -18.30
N ALA A 402 -13.18 8.57 -18.85
CA ALA A 402 -14.61 8.43 -19.14
C ALA A 402 -15.45 8.57 -17.86
N TRP A 403 -15.07 7.85 -16.80
CA TRP A 403 -15.76 7.92 -15.51
C TRP A 403 -15.73 9.33 -14.90
N LEU A 404 -14.57 10.00 -14.90
CA LEU A 404 -14.45 11.37 -14.40
C LEU A 404 -15.32 12.35 -15.18
N SER A 405 -15.39 12.19 -16.51
CA SER A 405 -16.27 13.00 -17.34
C SER A 405 -17.73 12.77 -16.98
N ASP A 406 -18.17 11.53 -16.85
CA ASP A 406 -19.59 11.21 -16.59
C ASP A 406 -20.11 11.72 -15.23
N HIS A 407 -19.21 11.95 -14.26
CA HIS A 407 -19.61 12.27 -12.88
C HIS A 407 -19.33 13.73 -12.47
N PHE A 408 -18.38 14.40 -13.12
CA PHE A 408 -17.86 15.70 -12.66
C PHE A 408 -17.74 16.77 -13.76
N ILE A 409 -18.15 16.48 -15.00
CA ILE A 409 -18.18 17.41 -16.15
C ILE A 409 -19.56 17.33 -16.81
#